data_AF-A0A7V3C5E5-F1
#
_entry.id   AF-A0A7V3C5E5-F1
#
_cell.length_a   1.000
_cell.length_b   1.000
_cell.length_c   1.000
_cell.angle_alpha   90.00
_cell.angle_beta   90.00
_cell.angle_gamma   90.00
#
_symmetry.space_group_name_H-M   'P 1'
#
loop_
_entity.id
_entity.type
_entity.pdbx_description
1 polymer ?
#
loop_
_entity_poly.entity_id
_entity_poly.type
_entity_poly.pdbx_seq_one_letter_code
_entity_poly.pdbx_strand_id
1 'polypeptide(L)'
;MAIRGLVRWAVVSFGMLLFCALGAQGQKDVPRLTLQLEREIPVPGQGAAATVHPIKCDARGNIYVRFHGVRYFSAPVVKISPDGERKAVFATEKVPGWDGADIYDFDVGTDGQVYLLAARPTKDRKIELGLISLNDEGGHRFTAAVKLRLRSAGHLAVFSTGEFLLTGFREVERSPADDAEAAATGVKQEQKVEPVTAILDRSGNVIQELQLPSDSSFGEAPGTERRPLLGPEAISMGAIAMGQDGNLYMMFHTEKPKLYVISADGVLVRTLEISPPSEKAGALTLGSRTESDSSWNLQKKAKVDSTHPRRWFFRS
;
A
#
# COMPACT_ATOMS: atom_id res chain seq x y z
N MET A 1 66.42 27.07 15.03
CA MET A 1 66.18 28.43 14.50
C MET A 1 64.69 28.70 14.63
N ALA A 2 64.32 29.63 15.50
CA ALA A 2 62.95 29.93 15.89
C ALA A 2 62.64 31.37 15.46
N ILE A 3 61.46 31.63 14.88
CA ILE A 3 60.94 33.00 14.74
C ILE A 3 59.48 33.00 15.21
N ARG A 4 59.31 33.60 16.38
CA ARG A 4 58.04 34.04 16.98
C ARG A 4 57.62 35.34 16.31
N GLY A 5 56.35 35.44 15.91
CA GLY A 5 55.74 36.67 15.41
C GLY A 5 54.42 36.96 16.13
N LEU A 6 54.50 37.81 17.15
CA LEU A 6 53.38 38.45 17.85
C LEU A 6 52.71 39.48 16.92
N VAL A 7 51.37 39.48 16.81
CA VAL A 7 50.60 40.72 16.57
C VAL A 7 49.32 40.70 17.40
N ARG A 8 49.04 41.88 17.97
CA ARG A 8 48.12 42.22 19.06
C ARG A 8 46.65 42.31 18.63
N TRP A 9 45.80 41.86 19.55
CA TRP A 9 44.54 42.47 20.01
C TRP A 9 44.08 43.77 19.34
N ALA A 10 42.88 43.72 18.75
CA ALA A 10 41.96 44.85 18.70
C ALA A 10 40.56 44.36 19.12
N VAL A 11 40.15 44.83 20.30
CA VAL A 11 38.80 44.71 20.85
C VAL A 11 37.88 45.62 20.04
N VAL A 12 36.84 45.06 19.43
CA VAL A 12 35.66 45.82 19.01
C VAL A 12 34.44 45.09 19.55
N SER A 13 34.03 45.50 20.75
CA SER A 13 32.68 45.31 21.27
C SER A 13 31.75 46.25 20.53
N PHE A 14 30.81 45.75 19.72
CA PHE A 14 29.62 46.50 19.28
C PHE A 14 28.57 45.52 18.74
N GLY A 15 27.35 45.57 19.28
CA GLY A 15 26.16 45.02 18.60
C GLY A 15 25.53 43.73 19.14
N MET A 16 25.47 43.56 20.47
CA MET A 16 24.56 42.58 21.10
C MET A 16 23.15 43.19 21.15
N LEU A 17 22.35 43.03 20.09
CA LEU A 17 20.88 43.20 20.05
C LEU A 17 20.39 43.10 18.59
N LEU A 18 20.20 41.89 18.05
CA LEU A 18 19.33 41.72 16.87
C LEU A 18 18.97 40.25 16.64
N PHE A 19 17.67 40.01 16.50
CA PHE A 19 17.01 38.80 15.99
C PHE A 19 16.85 37.58 16.92
N CYS A 20 16.26 37.78 18.10
CA CYS A 20 15.34 36.78 18.69
C CYS A 20 13.91 36.94 18.12
N ALA A 21 13.78 37.10 16.80
CA ALA A 21 12.52 36.84 16.10
C ALA A 21 12.56 35.38 15.63
N LEU A 22 12.72 34.46 16.60
CA LEU A 22 12.51 33.04 16.38
C LEU A 22 11.03 32.89 16.08
N GLY A 23 10.75 32.77 14.77
CA GLY A 23 9.41 32.76 14.23
C GLY A 23 8.54 31.77 14.98
N ALA A 24 7.42 32.28 15.50
CA ALA A 24 6.22 31.49 15.57
C ALA A 24 5.96 31.03 14.12
N GLN A 25 6.47 29.85 13.77
CA GLN A 25 5.96 29.11 12.63
C GLN A 25 4.52 28.83 12.98
N GLY A 26 3.64 29.77 12.62
CA GLY A 26 2.21 29.60 12.71
C GLY A 26 1.93 28.25 12.09
N GLN A 27 1.43 27.35 12.92
CA GLN A 27 0.99 26.03 12.51
C GLN A 27 0.03 26.28 11.35
N LYS A 28 0.50 26.12 10.11
CA LYS A 28 -0.31 26.38 8.93
C LYS A 28 -1.50 25.46 9.06
N ASP A 29 -2.70 26.05 9.15
CA ASP A 29 -3.94 25.31 9.21
C ASP A 29 -3.91 24.29 8.06
N VAL A 30 -3.85 23.00 8.42
CA VAL A 30 -3.84 21.93 7.43
C VAL A 30 -5.20 21.98 6.76
N PRO A 31 -5.27 22.15 5.42
CA PRO A 31 -6.55 22.27 4.72
C PRO A 31 -7.40 21.04 5.02
N ARG A 32 -8.58 21.26 5.63
CA ARG A 32 -9.57 20.21 5.82
C ARG A 32 -10.39 20.09 4.54
N LEU A 33 -10.23 18.98 3.84
CA LEU A 33 -11.06 18.64 2.69
C LEU A 33 -12.27 17.85 3.18
N THR A 34 -13.46 18.43 3.04
CA THR A 34 -14.71 17.68 3.24
C THR A 34 -15.11 17.05 1.91
N LEU A 35 -15.09 15.73 1.85
CA LEU A 35 -15.61 15.00 0.70
C LEU A 35 -17.13 15.19 0.66
N GLN A 36 -17.63 15.60 -0.50
CA GLN A 36 -19.06 15.71 -0.77
C GLN A 36 -19.41 14.75 -1.90
N LEU A 37 -20.56 14.09 -1.77
CA LEU A 37 -21.11 13.30 -2.86
C LEU A 37 -21.56 14.27 -3.95
N GLU A 38 -20.80 14.33 -5.03
CA GLU A 38 -21.14 15.18 -6.17
C GLU A 38 -22.25 14.54 -7.02
N ARG A 39 -22.10 13.26 -7.35
CA ARG A 39 -23.03 12.54 -8.24
C ARG A 39 -23.03 11.04 -7.95
N GLU A 40 -24.18 10.41 -8.12
CA GLU A 40 -24.33 8.96 -8.23
C GLU A 40 -24.48 8.56 -9.70
N ILE A 41 -23.73 7.56 -10.14
CA ILE A 41 -23.74 7.07 -11.52
C ILE A 41 -24.12 5.59 -11.48
N PRO A 42 -25.29 5.20 -12.02
CA PRO A 42 -25.65 3.80 -12.09
C PRO A 42 -24.74 3.06 -13.08
N VAL A 43 -24.33 1.84 -12.73
CA VAL A 43 -23.58 0.94 -13.62
C VAL A 43 -24.53 -0.16 -14.09
N PRO A 44 -25.09 -0.07 -15.32
CA PRO A 44 -26.11 -1.00 -15.78
C PRO A 44 -25.62 -2.46 -15.78
N GLY A 45 -26.49 -3.38 -15.37
CA GLY A 45 -26.17 -4.81 -15.34
C GLY A 45 -25.21 -5.23 -14.23
N GLN A 46 -24.68 -4.30 -13.44
CA GLN A 46 -23.91 -4.61 -12.24
C GLN A 46 -24.86 -4.71 -11.04
N GLY A 47 -25.03 -5.92 -10.51
CA GLY A 47 -25.76 -6.11 -9.25
C GLY A 47 -25.04 -5.44 -8.08
N ALA A 48 -25.72 -5.36 -6.93
CA ALA A 48 -25.11 -4.96 -5.66
C ALA A 48 -24.11 -6.02 -5.19
N ALA A 49 -22.97 -6.09 -5.85
CA ALA A 49 -21.84 -6.94 -5.50
C ALA A 49 -20.85 -6.13 -4.68
N ALA A 50 -20.29 -6.74 -3.64
CA ALA A 50 -19.16 -6.15 -2.93
C ALA A 50 -17.99 -5.94 -3.89
N THR A 51 -17.22 -4.87 -3.70
CA THR A 51 -16.00 -4.61 -4.46
C THR A 51 -14.80 -5.19 -3.73
N VAL A 52 -13.77 -5.54 -4.48
CA VAL A 52 -12.46 -5.98 -3.96
C VAL A 52 -11.49 -4.83 -4.16
N HIS A 53 -10.89 -4.34 -3.06
CA HIS A 53 -9.85 -3.32 -3.14
C HIS A 53 -8.59 -3.84 -3.88
N PRO A 54 -7.80 -2.95 -4.51
CA PRO A 54 -8.03 -1.51 -4.63
C PRO A 54 -9.06 -1.14 -5.73
N ILE A 55 -9.56 0.09 -5.65
CA ILE A 55 -10.28 0.76 -6.74
C ILE A 55 -9.35 1.86 -7.26
N LYS A 56 -9.11 1.89 -8.57
CA LYS A 56 -8.17 2.84 -9.19
C LYS A 56 -8.87 3.67 -10.25
N CYS A 57 -8.34 4.87 -10.50
CA CYS A 57 -8.85 5.77 -11.54
C CYS A 57 -7.74 6.15 -12.51
N ASP A 58 -8.06 6.30 -13.80
CA ASP A 58 -7.15 6.90 -14.77
C ASP A 58 -7.40 8.41 -14.94
N ALA A 59 -6.52 9.09 -15.69
CA ALA A 59 -6.63 10.52 -15.96
C ALA A 59 -7.88 10.93 -16.75
N ARG A 60 -8.59 9.98 -17.38
CA ARG A 60 -9.86 10.20 -18.09
C ARG A 60 -11.07 10.01 -17.17
N GLY A 61 -10.85 9.73 -15.88
CA GLY A 61 -11.89 9.48 -14.90
C GLY A 61 -12.52 8.09 -15.01
N ASN A 62 -11.93 7.16 -15.77
CA ASN A 62 -12.42 5.78 -15.76
C ASN A 62 -12.07 5.13 -14.42
N ILE A 63 -12.99 4.34 -13.89
CA ILE A 63 -12.82 3.55 -12.67
C ILE A 63 -12.46 2.12 -13.04
N TYR A 64 -11.45 1.58 -12.38
CA TYR A 64 -11.00 0.20 -12.49
C TYR A 64 -11.26 -0.48 -11.17
N VAL A 65 -12.09 -1.52 -11.20
CA VAL A 65 -12.60 -2.17 -10.00
C VAL A 65 -12.76 -3.66 -10.22
N ARG A 66 -12.54 -4.43 -9.15
CA ARG A 66 -12.89 -5.84 -9.09
C ARG A 66 -14.17 -6.00 -8.29
N PHE A 67 -15.07 -6.86 -8.76
CA PHE A 67 -16.28 -7.23 -8.02
C PHE A 67 -16.09 -8.63 -7.43
N HIS A 68 -16.57 -8.85 -6.21
CA HIS A 68 -16.58 -10.16 -5.57
C HIS A 68 -17.28 -11.18 -6.47
N GLY A 69 -16.53 -12.21 -6.87
CA GLY A 69 -17.03 -13.36 -7.60
C GLY A 69 -16.99 -14.64 -6.74
N VAL A 70 -17.29 -15.78 -7.38
CA VAL A 70 -17.17 -17.11 -6.76
C VAL A 70 -15.73 -17.41 -6.33
N ARG A 71 -14.75 -16.88 -7.07
CA ARG A 71 -13.32 -16.93 -6.74
C ARG A 71 -12.84 -15.53 -6.43
N TYR A 72 -12.50 -15.28 -5.17
CA TYR A 72 -12.15 -13.95 -4.68
C TYR A 72 -10.94 -13.36 -5.40
N PHE A 73 -9.86 -14.13 -5.54
CA PHE A 73 -8.60 -13.64 -6.12
C PHE A 73 -8.59 -13.65 -7.65
N SER A 74 -9.37 -14.49 -8.32
CA SER A 74 -9.43 -14.52 -9.78
C SER A 74 -10.50 -13.58 -10.37
N ALA A 75 -11.07 -12.69 -9.57
CA ALA A 75 -12.06 -11.72 -10.06
C ALA A 75 -11.40 -10.74 -11.05
N PRO A 76 -11.93 -10.60 -12.28
CA PRO A 76 -11.31 -9.73 -13.28
C PRO A 76 -11.44 -8.26 -12.88
N VAL A 77 -10.52 -7.44 -13.37
CA VAL A 77 -10.63 -5.99 -13.28
C VAL A 77 -11.61 -5.52 -14.36
N VAL A 78 -12.51 -4.62 -14.01
CA VAL A 78 -13.51 -4.05 -14.90
C VAL A 78 -13.24 -2.55 -15.02
N LYS A 79 -13.17 -2.05 -16.26
CA LYS A 79 -13.13 -0.61 -16.53
C LYS A 79 -14.54 -0.08 -16.75
N ILE A 80 -14.86 0.97 -16.00
CA ILE A 80 -16.14 1.68 -16.03
C ILE A 80 -15.84 3.13 -16.37
N SER A 81 -16.48 3.68 -17.39
CA SER A 81 -16.30 5.08 -17.77
C SER A 81 -17.02 6.04 -16.82
N PRO A 82 -16.72 7.35 -16.86
CA PRO A 82 -17.36 8.37 -16.02
C PRO A 82 -18.89 8.44 -16.13
N ASP A 83 -19.49 7.89 -17.18
CA ASP A 83 -20.94 7.80 -17.41
C ASP A 83 -21.57 6.49 -16.90
N GLY A 84 -20.76 5.58 -16.33
CA GLY A 84 -21.23 4.31 -15.78
C GLY A 84 -21.22 3.15 -16.77
N GLU A 85 -20.77 3.36 -18.01
CA GLU A 85 -20.68 2.29 -19.00
C GLU A 85 -19.48 1.37 -18.74
N ARG A 86 -19.69 0.06 -18.83
CA ARG A 86 -18.59 -0.92 -18.77
C ARG A 86 -17.87 -0.97 -20.11
N LYS A 87 -16.60 -0.53 -20.13
CA LYS A 87 -15.80 -0.42 -21.36
C LYS A 87 -14.93 -1.65 -21.65
N ALA A 88 -14.33 -2.25 -20.62
CA ALA A 88 -13.40 -3.36 -20.81
C ALA A 88 -13.35 -4.30 -19.59
N VAL A 89 -12.77 -5.48 -19.81
CA VAL A 89 -12.56 -6.52 -18.79
C VAL A 89 -11.16 -7.07 -18.93
N PHE A 90 -10.40 -7.01 -17.85
CA PHE A 90 -9.00 -7.42 -17.77
C PHE A 90 -8.92 -8.66 -16.90
N ALA A 91 -8.54 -9.77 -17.51
CA ALA A 91 -8.66 -11.10 -16.92
C ALA A 91 -7.51 -11.99 -17.42
N THR A 92 -7.13 -13.00 -16.65
CA THR A 92 -5.95 -13.83 -16.95
C THR A 92 -6.29 -14.99 -17.90
N GLU A 93 -7.56 -15.30 -18.11
CA GLU A 93 -8.04 -16.39 -18.99
C GLU A 93 -7.65 -16.19 -20.45
N LYS A 94 -7.46 -14.94 -20.88
CA LYS A 94 -7.00 -14.60 -22.23
C LYS A 94 -5.48 -14.56 -22.37
N VAL A 95 -4.74 -14.83 -21.29
CA VAL A 95 -3.28 -14.73 -21.25
C VAL A 95 -2.68 -16.13 -21.36
N PRO A 96 -1.87 -16.42 -22.40
CA PRO A 96 -1.32 -17.77 -22.63
C PRO A 96 -0.61 -18.35 -21.39
N GLY A 97 -1.15 -19.46 -20.88
CA GLY A 97 -0.65 -20.18 -19.71
C GLY A 97 -1.08 -19.63 -18.35
N TRP A 98 -1.77 -18.49 -18.29
CA TRP A 98 -2.22 -17.86 -17.04
C TRP A 98 -3.72 -18.04 -16.77
N ASP A 99 -4.34 -19.01 -17.46
CA ASP A 99 -5.73 -19.36 -17.25
C ASP A 99 -5.98 -19.76 -15.78
N GLY A 100 -7.00 -19.14 -15.18
CA GLY A 100 -7.36 -19.36 -13.78
C GLY A 100 -6.35 -18.87 -12.74
N ALA A 101 -5.35 -18.06 -13.13
CA ALA A 101 -4.44 -17.41 -12.20
C ALA A 101 -5.17 -16.45 -11.24
N ASP A 102 -4.66 -16.36 -10.01
CA ASP A 102 -5.13 -15.42 -9.00
C ASP A 102 -4.53 -14.04 -9.26
N ILE A 103 -5.34 -12.98 -9.18
CA ILE A 103 -4.92 -11.59 -9.28
C ILE A 103 -4.76 -11.05 -7.85
N TYR A 104 -3.53 -10.76 -7.44
CA TYR A 104 -3.25 -10.17 -6.13
C TYR A 104 -3.56 -8.68 -6.14
N ASP A 105 -2.97 -7.96 -7.10
CA ASP A 105 -3.16 -6.54 -7.28
C ASP A 105 -3.13 -6.15 -8.77
N PHE A 106 -3.48 -4.91 -9.08
CA PHE A 106 -3.37 -4.35 -10.41
C PHE A 106 -3.06 -2.86 -10.36
N ASP A 107 -2.52 -2.30 -11.44
CA ASP A 107 -2.38 -0.86 -11.61
C ASP A 107 -2.69 -0.42 -13.05
N VAL A 108 -2.91 0.88 -13.25
CA VAL A 108 -3.19 1.47 -14.56
C VAL A 108 -2.06 2.44 -14.91
N GLY A 109 -1.34 2.13 -15.98
CA GLY A 109 -0.25 3.00 -16.45
C GLY A 109 -0.78 4.27 -17.10
N THR A 110 0.10 5.26 -17.22
CA THR A 110 -0.19 6.52 -17.95
C THR A 110 -0.39 6.29 -19.46
N ASP A 111 0.06 5.14 -19.96
CA ASP A 111 -0.17 4.64 -21.31
C ASP A 111 -1.56 4.02 -21.51
N GLY A 112 -2.40 3.99 -20.47
CA GLY A 112 -3.73 3.39 -20.49
C GLY A 112 -3.73 1.86 -20.46
N GLN A 113 -2.57 1.23 -20.26
CA GLN A 113 -2.49 -0.22 -20.08
C GLN A 113 -2.85 -0.59 -18.64
N VAL A 114 -3.44 -1.77 -18.49
CA VAL A 114 -3.70 -2.37 -17.18
C VAL A 114 -2.65 -3.44 -16.91
N TYR A 115 -2.01 -3.32 -15.76
CA TYR A 115 -0.96 -4.22 -15.31
C TYR A 115 -1.49 -5.05 -14.14
N LEU A 116 -1.47 -6.37 -14.27
CA LEU A 116 -1.89 -7.30 -13.23
C LEU A 116 -0.66 -7.91 -12.56
N LEU A 117 -0.69 -7.97 -11.24
CA LEU A 117 0.17 -8.85 -10.46
C LEU A 117 -0.61 -10.14 -10.21
N ALA A 118 -0.24 -11.19 -10.94
CA ALA A 118 -0.93 -12.47 -10.88
C ALA A 118 -0.04 -13.56 -10.29
N ALA A 119 -0.66 -14.61 -9.75
CA ALA A 119 0.03 -15.82 -9.35
C ALA A 119 -0.66 -17.07 -9.88
N ARG A 120 0.14 -18.08 -10.19
CA ARG A 120 -0.36 -19.41 -10.58
C ARG A 120 0.46 -20.51 -9.93
N PRO A 121 -0.14 -21.69 -9.68
CA PRO A 121 0.63 -22.88 -9.35
C PRO A 121 1.39 -23.37 -10.58
N THR A 122 2.66 -23.72 -10.38
CA THR A 122 3.50 -24.41 -11.36
C THR A 122 3.28 -25.92 -11.28
N LYS A 123 3.81 -26.68 -12.25
CA LYS A 123 3.78 -28.15 -12.25
C LYS A 123 4.40 -28.74 -10.97
N ASP A 124 5.38 -28.05 -10.41
CA ASP A 124 6.11 -28.45 -9.20
C ASP A 124 5.40 -28.00 -7.91
N ARG A 125 4.14 -27.53 -8.01
CA ARG A 125 3.33 -26.99 -6.91
C ARG A 125 3.94 -25.76 -6.22
N LYS A 126 4.89 -25.08 -6.87
CA LYS A 126 5.38 -23.76 -6.44
C LYS A 126 4.46 -22.67 -6.98
N ILE A 127 4.33 -21.58 -6.25
CA ILE A 127 3.64 -20.39 -6.76
C ILE A 127 4.61 -19.59 -7.62
N GLU A 128 4.20 -19.28 -8.84
CA GLU A 128 4.90 -18.35 -9.73
C GLU A 128 4.13 -17.04 -9.79
N LEU A 129 4.82 -15.94 -9.52
CA LEU A 129 4.30 -14.58 -9.67
C LEU A 129 4.64 -14.03 -11.06
N GLY A 130 3.72 -13.29 -11.66
CA GLY A 130 3.89 -12.68 -12.96
C GLY A 130 3.31 -11.29 -13.04
N LEU A 131 3.98 -10.46 -13.82
CA LEU A 131 3.49 -9.18 -14.30
C LEU A 131 2.85 -9.41 -15.67
N ILE A 132 1.56 -9.14 -15.77
CA ILE A 132 0.78 -9.25 -17.00
C ILE A 132 0.38 -7.85 -17.43
N SER A 133 0.61 -7.49 -18.68
CA SER A 133 0.12 -6.23 -19.25
C SER A 133 -0.98 -6.50 -20.27
N LEU A 134 -2.03 -5.71 -20.16
CA LEU A 134 -3.22 -5.75 -20.99
C LEU A 134 -3.47 -4.35 -21.57
N ASN A 135 -3.83 -4.26 -22.85
CA ASN A 135 -4.17 -3.00 -23.51
C ASN A 135 -5.51 -2.44 -22.99
N ASP A 136 -5.91 -1.24 -23.43
CA ASP A 136 -7.13 -0.55 -22.97
C ASP A 136 -8.45 -1.32 -23.21
N GLU A 137 -8.42 -2.35 -24.08
CA GLU A 137 -9.55 -3.23 -24.41
C GLU A 137 -9.48 -4.60 -23.71
N GLY A 138 -8.44 -4.85 -22.89
CA GLY A 138 -8.20 -6.13 -22.21
C GLY A 138 -7.45 -7.18 -23.03
N GLY A 139 -6.89 -6.81 -24.19
CA GLY A 139 -6.04 -7.65 -25.01
C GLY A 139 -4.63 -7.79 -24.43
N HIS A 140 -4.09 -9.02 -24.43
CA HIS A 140 -2.76 -9.32 -23.91
C HIS A 140 -1.64 -8.61 -24.69
N ARG A 141 -0.70 -7.99 -23.96
CA ARG A 141 0.46 -7.30 -24.53
C ARG A 141 1.76 -8.02 -24.21
N PHE A 142 2.02 -8.25 -22.91
CA PHE A 142 3.18 -9.04 -22.48
C PHE A 142 2.91 -9.73 -21.15
N THR A 143 3.75 -10.71 -20.85
CA THR A 143 3.84 -11.32 -19.53
C THR A 143 5.30 -11.56 -19.18
N ALA A 144 5.67 -11.23 -17.95
CA ALA A 144 6.99 -11.47 -17.40
C ALA A 144 6.89 -12.15 -16.04
N ALA A 145 7.75 -13.13 -15.78
CA ALA A 145 7.87 -13.71 -14.45
C ALA A 145 8.55 -12.72 -13.52
N VAL A 146 8.00 -12.54 -12.32
CA VAL A 146 8.60 -11.70 -11.27
C VAL A 146 9.81 -12.43 -10.70
N LYS A 147 11.01 -11.88 -10.91
CA LYS A 147 12.27 -12.43 -10.39
C LYS A 147 12.61 -11.94 -8.99
N LEU A 148 11.57 -11.70 -8.19
CA LEU A 148 11.64 -11.41 -6.77
C LEU A 148 10.99 -12.58 -6.03
N ARG A 149 11.72 -13.22 -5.13
CA ARG A 149 11.23 -14.37 -4.35
C ARG A 149 10.30 -13.88 -3.24
N LEU A 150 9.03 -13.68 -3.55
CA LEU A 150 8.02 -13.30 -2.57
C LEU A 150 7.30 -14.53 -2.04
N ARG A 151 7.12 -14.57 -0.72
CA ARG A 151 6.16 -15.46 -0.05
C ARG A 151 4.73 -14.93 -0.19
N SER A 152 4.58 -13.61 -0.11
CA SER A 152 3.30 -12.94 -0.36
C SER A 152 3.54 -11.61 -1.07
N ALA A 153 2.74 -11.37 -2.09
CA ALA A 153 2.67 -10.09 -2.78
C ALA A 153 1.70 -9.15 -2.06
N GLY A 154 2.08 -7.88 -1.98
CA GLY A 154 1.27 -6.80 -1.40
C GLY A 154 0.66 -5.94 -2.50
N HIS A 155 1.38 -4.88 -2.88
CA HIS A 155 0.91 -3.86 -3.83
C HIS A 155 1.79 -3.75 -5.06
N LEU A 156 1.15 -3.41 -6.17
CA LEU A 156 1.75 -3.05 -7.45
C LEU A 156 1.43 -1.59 -7.79
N ALA A 157 2.45 -0.86 -8.22
CA ALA A 157 2.30 0.42 -8.91
C ALA A 157 3.21 0.49 -10.14
N VAL A 158 2.82 1.29 -11.12
CA VAL A 158 3.53 1.46 -12.39
C VAL A 158 4.04 2.89 -12.46
N PHE A 159 5.33 3.08 -12.66
CA PHE A 159 5.91 4.40 -12.90
C PHE A 159 5.53 4.91 -14.29
N SER A 160 5.59 6.22 -14.51
CA SER A 160 5.33 6.82 -15.84
C SER A 160 6.32 6.36 -16.91
N THR A 161 7.50 5.92 -16.49
CA THR A 161 8.56 5.30 -17.30
C THR A 161 8.26 3.83 -17.65
N GLY A 162 7.34 3.19 -16.92
CA GLY A 162 6.84 1.84 -17.16
C GLY A 162 7.60 0.73 -16.42
N GLU A 163 8.48 1.09 -15.49
CA GLU A 163 8.93 0.22 -14.39
C GLU A 163 7.81 0.05 -13.36
N PHE A 164 8.01 -0.88 -12.43
CA PHE A 164 7.01 -1.26 -11.44
C PHE A 164 7.56 -1.10 -10.05
N LEU A 165 6.80 -0.50 -9.12
CA LEU A 165 7.03 -0.69 -7.70
C LEU A 165 6.21 -1.88 -7.22
N LEU A 166 6.88 -2.81 -6.54
CA LEU A 166 6.25 -3.98 -5.93
C LEU A 166 6.61 -4.03 -4.44
N THR A 167 5.59 -4.27 -3.62
CA THR A 167 5.76 -4.53 -2.19
C THR A 167 5.30 -5.94 -1.84
N GLY A 168 5.84 -6.50 -0.77
CA GLY A 168 5.43 -7.81 -0.27
C GLY A 168 6.33 -8.30 0.86
N PHE A 169 6.31 -9.61 1.07
CA PHE A 169 7.21 -10.30 1.98
C PHE A 169 8.02 -11.33 1.22
N ARG A 170 9.32 -11.37 1.47
CA ARG A 170 10.20 -12.45 1.01
C ARG A 170 10.55 -13.39 2.15
N GLU A 171 10.84 -14.63 1.79
CA GLU A 171 11.40 -15.58 2.76
C GLU A 171 12.86 -15.20 3.03
N VAL A 172 13.20 -15.14 4.32
CA VAL A 172 14.60 -15.02 4.73
C VAL A 172 15.23 -16.40 4.64
N GLU A 173 16.38 -16.52 3.98
CA GLU A 173 17.11 -17.77 3.91
C GLU A 173 17.47 -18.23 5.33
N ARG A 174 17.17 -19.50 5.65
CA ARG A 174 17.47 -20.04 6.98
C ARG A 174 18.97 -20.14 7.16
N SER A 175 19.46 -19.71 8.31
CA SER A 175 20.85 -19.95 8.65
C SER A 175 21.04 -21.40 9.11
N PRO A 176 22.24 -21.99 8.95
CA PRO A 176 22.53 -23.31 9.52
C PRO A 176 22.30 -23.40 11.04
N ALA A 177 22.36 -22.27 11.75
CA ALA A 177 22.07 -22.19 13.18
C ALA A 177 20.57 -22.36 13.45
N ASP A 178 19.70 -21.74 12.65
CA ASP A 178 18.24 -21.91 12.74
C ASP A 178 17.85 -23.38 12.54
N ASP A 179 18.49 -24.06 11.58
CA ASP A 179 18.25 -25.48 11.31
C ASP A 179 18.77 -26.39 12.44
N ALA A 180 19.93 -26.08 13.01
CA ALA A 180 20.47 -26.82 14.15
C ALA A 180 19.59 -26.68 15.41
N GLU A 181 19.05 -25.49 15.66
CA GLU A 181 18.13 -25.24 16.76
C GLU A 181 16.79 -25.97 16.57
N ALA A 182 16.23 -25.92 15.35
CA ALA A 182 15.02 -26.67 15.01
C ALA A 182 15.22 -28.19 15.20
N ALA A 183 16.39 -28.72 14.83
CA ALA A 183 16.74 -30.12 15.03
C ALA A 183 16.91 -30.48 16.52
N ALA A 184 17.54 -29.60 17.31
CA ALA A 184 17.77 -29.84 18.74
C ALA A 184 16.49 -29.79 19.58
N THR A 185 15.56 -28.90 19.23
CA THR A 185 14.30 -28.69 19.97
C THR A 185 13.16 -29.57 19.47
N GLY A 186 13.24 -30.08 18.23
CA GLY A 186 12.13 -30.75 17.55
C GLY A 186 10.96 -29.84 17.18
N VAL A 187 11.09 -28.52 17.43
CA VAL A 187 10.07 -27.53 17.10
C VAL A 187 10.30 -27.06 15.66
N LYS A 188 9.28 -27.18 14.81
CA LYS A 188 9.32 -26.60 13.47
C LYS A 188 9.35 -25.08 13.60
N GLN A 189 10.52 -24.48 13.37
CA GLN A 189 10.62 -23.03 13.29
C GLN A 189 9.77 -22.51 12.13
N GLU A 190 8.97 -21.49 12.41
CA GLU A 190 8.24 -20.75 11.38
C GLU A 190 9.24 -20.12 10.41
N GLN A 191 8.93 -20.18 9.12
CA GLN A 191 9.77 -19.56 8.10
C GLN A 191 9.79 -18.05 8.32
N LYS A 192 10.97 -17.50 8.62
CA LYS A 192 11.19 -16.06 8.79
C LYS A 192 10.88 -15.35 7.48
N VAL A 193 10.17 -14.23 7.58
CA VAL A 193 9.83 -13.35 6.47
C VAL A 193 10.25 -11.93 6.79
N GLU A 194 10.59 -11.19 5.74
CA GLU A 194 10.88 -9.76 5.86
C GLU A 194 10.13 -8.96 4.79
N PRO A 195 9.68 -7.74 5.12
CA PRO A 195 9.07 -6.86 4.14
C PRO A 195 10.09 -6.50 3.07
N VAL A 196 9.65 -6.38 1.82
CA VAL A 196 10.47 -5.93 0.71
C VAL A 196 9.68 -4.95 -0.14
N THR A 197 10.37 -3.87 -0.54
CA THR A 197 9.89 -2.91 -1.53
C THR A 197 10.92 -2.86 -2.66
N ALA A 198 10.54 -3.20 -3.87
CA ALA A 198 11.45 -3.32 -4.99
C ALA A 198 10.89 -2.65 -6.25
N ILE A 199 11.80 -2.14 -7.08
CA ILE A 199 11.53 -1.62 -8.40
C ILE A 199 11.91 -2.69 -9.42
N LEU A 200 11.01 -2.99 -10.35
CA LEU A 200 11.19 -3.99 -11.38
C LEU A 200 11.13 -3.37 -12.77
N ASP A 201 11.87 -3.95 -13.71
CA ASP A 201 11.73 -3.64 -15.13
C ASP A 201 10.54 -4.40 -15.76
N ARG A 202 10.27 -4.12 -17.04
CA ARG A 202 9.23 -4.81 -17.83
C ARG A 202 9.47 -6.30 -18.05
N SER A 203 10.69 -6.77 -17.81
CA SER A 203 11.06 -8.19 -17.87
C SER A 203 10.93 -8.88 -16.51
N GLY A 204 10.45 -8.17 -15.48
CA GLY A 204 10.29 -8.67 -14.12
C GLY A 204 11.60 -8.81 -13.36
N ASN A 205 12.70 -8.22 -13.83
CA ASN A 205 13.96 -8.19 -13.08
C ASN A 205 13.91 -7.09 -12.01
N VAL A 206 14.49 -7.35 -10.84
CA VAL A 206 14.70 -6.32 -9.82
C VAL A 206 15.81 -5.38 -10.28
N ILE A 207 15.48 -4.10 -10.42
CA ILE A 207 16.44 -3.04 -10.73
C ILE A 207 17.00 -2.45 -9.43
N GLN A 208 16.14 -2.26 -8.44
CA GLN A 208 16.49 -1.60 -7.18
C GLN A 208 15.61 -2.12 -6.04
N GLU A 209 16.19 -2.34 -4.87
CA GLU A 209 15.42 -2.53 -3.63
C GLU A 209 15.47 -1.23 -2.82
N LEU A 210 14.30 -0.77 -2.36
CA LEU A 210 14.18 0.42 -1.54
C LEU A 210 14.27 0.04 -0.07
N GLN A 211 15.18 0.70 0.64
CA GLN A 211 15.28 0.62 2.09
C GLN A 211 14.37 1.68 2.69
N LEU A 212 13.22 1.29 3.22
CA LEU A 212 12.33 2.21 3.91
C LEU A 212 12.76 2.35 5.37
N PRO A 213 12.63 3.53 6.00
CA PRO A 213 12.96 3.71 7.41
C PRO A 213 12.24 2.76 8.37
N SER A 214 11.09 2.19 7.98
CA SER A 214 10.38 1.17 8.76
C SER A 214 11.01 -0.22 8.70
N ASP A 215 11.83 -0.50 7.70
CA ASP A 215 12.33 -1.84 7.40
C ASP A 215 13.49 -2.21 8.35
N SER A 216 14.23 -1.21 8.84
CA SER A 216 15.41 -1.39 9.70
C SER A 216 15.10 -1.65 11.18
N SER A 217 13.85 -1.52 11.61
CA SER A 217 13.50 -1.61 13.03
C SER A 217 12.87 -2.96 13.38
N PHE A 218 13.68 -4.02 13.41
CA PHE A 218 13.39 -5.11 14.35
C PHE A 218 13.78 -4.57 15.73
N GLY A 219 12.82 -4.42 16.64
CA GLY A 219 13.10 -3.84 17.96
C GLY A 219 14.28 -4.55 18.64
N GLU A 220 15.41 -3.88 18.77
CA GLU A 220 16.61 -4.37 19.46
C GLU A 220 16.49 -4.23 20.99
N ALA A 221 15.28 -4.35 21.55
CA ALA A 221 15.18 -4.46 23.00
C ALA A 221 15.79 -5.82 23.41
N PRO A 222 16.89 -5.83 24.19
CA PRO A 222 17.53 -7.07 24.59
C PRO A 222 16.56 -7.93 25.38
N GLY A 223 16.28 -9.15 24.92
CA GLY A 223 15.43 -10.12 25.62
C GLY A 223 13.95 -10.15 25.23
N THR A 224 13.49 -9.29 24.30
CA THR A 224 12.18 -9.45 23.67
C THR A 224 12.32 -10.09 22.29
N GLU A 225 11.45 -11.04 21.95
CA GLU A 225 11.39 -11.64 20.62
C GLU A 225 11.37 -10.53 19.55
N ARG A 226 12.32 -10.58 18.60
CA ARG A 226 12.38 -9.68 17.45
C ARG A 226 11.18 -9.96 16.53
N ARG A 227 10.07 -9.27 16.76
CA ARG A 227 8.94 -9.28 15.82
C ARG A 227 9.18 -8.24 14.73
N PRO A 228 8.93 -8.57 13.44
CA PRO A 228 8.91 -7.56 12.40
C PRO A 228 7.84 -6.52 12.75
N LEU A 229 8.20 -5.24 12.66
CA LEU A 229 7.22 -4.16 12.88
C LEU A 229 6.10 -4.14 11.84
N LEU A 230 6.36 -4.71 10.66
CA LEU A 230 5.39 -4.85 9.59
C LEU A 230 4.97 -6.32 9.50
N GLY A 231 3.76 -6.63 9.97
CA GLY A 231 3.12 -7.91 9.71
C GLY A 231 2.52 -7.98 8.29
N PRO A 232 2.18 -9.18 7.79
CA PRO A 232 1.47 -9.37 6.52
C PRO A 232 0.28 -8.44 6.30
N GLU A 233 -0.46 -8.16 7.36
CA GLU A 233 -1.63 -7.28 7.39
C GLU A 233 -1.27 -5.81 7.11
N ALA A 234 -0.11 -5.35 7.60
CA ALA A 234 0.31 -3.97 7.43
C ALA A 234 0.59 -3.64 5.96
N ILE A 235 1.22 -4.56 5.23
CA ILE A 235 1.41 -4.40 3.80
C ILE A 235 0.07 -4.66 3.10
N SER A 236 -0.64 -5.76 3.33
CA SER A 236 -1.84 -6.09 2.54
C SER A 236 -2.98 -5.06 2.65
N MET A 237 -3.12 -4.40 3.80
CA MET A 237 -4.10 -3.32 4.01
C MET A 237 -3.54 -1.92 3.70
N GLY A 238 -2.28 -1.84 3.27
CA GLY A 238 -1.68 -0.60 2.80
C GLY A 238 -2.31 -0.07 1.51
N ALA A 239 -1.76 1.02 1.01
CA ALA A 239 -2.17 1.60 -0.27
C ALA A 239 -0.96 2.18 -1.00
N ILE A 240 -1.04 2.14 -2.33
CA ILE A 240 -0.12 2.85 -3.22
C ILE A 240 -0.91 3.56 -4.31
N ALA A 241 -0.53 4.79 -4.61
CA ALA A 241 -1.13 5.59 -5.67
C ALA A 241 -0.10 6.50 -6.33
N MET A 242 -0.24 6.71 -7.64
CA MET A 242 0.52 7.72 -8.37
C MET A 242 -0.14 9.09 -8.23
N GLY A 243 0.64 10.10 -7.86
CA GLY A 243 0.21 11.48 -7.86
C GLY A 243 0.32 12.13 -9.24
N GLN A 244 -0.30 13.31 -9.36
CA GLN A 244 -0.22 14.13 -10.58
C GLN A 244 1.18 14.71 -10.82
N ASP A 245 2.03 14.74 -9.79
CA ASP A 245 3.43 15.13 -9.87
C ASP A 245 4.35 14.00 -10.37
N GLY A 246 3.78 12.83 -10.69
CA GLY A 246 4.51 11.65 -11.15
C GLY A 246 5.20 10.86 -10.04
N ASN A 247 5.05 11.28 -8.77
CA ASN A 247 5.56 10.52 -7.63
C ASN A 247 4.56 9.44 -7.21
N LEU A 248 5.06 8.33 -6.69
CA LEU A 248 4.26 7.34 -5.99
C LEU A 248 4.15 7.68 -4.51
N TYR A 249 2.94 7.55 -3.99
CA TYR A 249 2.58 7.75 -2.60
C TYR A 249 2.18 6.40 -2.02
N MET A 250 2.97 5.91 -1.09
CA MET A 250 2.80 4.59 -0.50
C MET A 250 2.63 4.70 1.01
N MET A 251 1.69 3.96 1.56
CA MET A 251 1.43 3.93 3.00
C MET A 251 1.10 2.50 3.43
N PHE A 252 1.75 2.04 4.50
CA PHE A 252 1.40 0.78 5.14
C PHE A 252 0.37 1.00 6.26
N HIS A 253 -0.45 -0.01 6.50
CA HIS A 253 -1.45 -0.01 7.56
C HIS A 253 -0.79 -0.37 8.90
N THR A 254 -0.26 0.64 9.60
CA THR A 254 0.35 0.51 10.92
C THR A 254 -0.33 1.43 11.94
N GLU A 255 -0.02 1.27 13.22
CA GLU A 255 -0.54 2.14 14.30
C GLU A 255 -0.13 3.61 14.10
N LYS A 256 1.10 3.83 13.62
CA LYS A 256 1.67 5.14 13.28
C LYS A 256 2.02 5.14 11.79
N PRO A 257 1.01 5.28 10.90
CA PRO A 257 1.23 5.18 9.47
C PRO A 257 2.15 6.28 8.98
N LYS A 258 3.07 5.90 8.09
CA LYS A 258 3.96 6.82 7.38
C LYS A 258 3.61 6.80 5.91
N LEU A 259 3.59 7.98 5.30
CA LEU A 259 3.47 8.16 3.86
C LEU A 259 4.87 8.31 3.26
N TYR A 260 5.24 7.37 2.41
CA TYR A 260 6.47 7.39 1.64
C TYR A 260 6.18 8.00 0.27
N VAL A 261 6.97 9.00 -0.11
CA VAL A 261 6.90 9.64 -1.43
C VAL A 261 8.13 9.20 -2.22
N ILE A 262 7.89 8.41 -3.27
CA ILE A 262 8.92 7.81 -4.12
C ILE A 262 8.82 8.49 -5.49
N SER A 263 9.91 9.08 -5.96
CA SER A 263 9.92 9.75 -7.27
C SER A 263 9.86 8.77 -8.44
N ALA A 264 9.59 9.30 -9.63
CA ALA A 264 9.51 8.51 -10.86
C ALA A 264 10.79 7.73 -11.21
N ASP A 265 11.94 8.18 -10.72
CA ASP A 265 13.24 7.52 -10.84
C ASP A 265 13.53 6.49 -9.73
N GLY A 266 12.56 6.26 -8.84
CA GLY A 266 12.68 5.27 -7.78
C GLY A 266 13.39 5.75 -6.52
N VAL A 267 13.54 7.06 -6.31
CA VAL A 267 14.20 7.60 -5.11
C VAL A 267 13.16 7.92 -4.02
N LEU A 268 13.43 7.53 -2.77
CA LEU A 268 12.63 7.97 -1.63
C LEU A 268 12.89 9.46 -1.36
N VAL A 269 11.95 10.32 -1.76
CA VAL A 269 12.08 11.78 -1.66
C VAL A 269 11.68 12.27 -0.27
N ARG A 270 10.60 11.73 0.30
CA ARG A 270 10.06 12.16 1.59
C ARG A 270 9.41 11.02 2.35
N THR A 271 9.42 11.17 3.67
CA THR A 271 8.62 10.38 4.60
C THR A 271 7.82 11.34 5.47
N LEU A 272 6.50 11.18 5.50
CA LEU A 272 5.59 11.99 6.30
C LEU A 272 4.91 11.11 7.34
N GLU A 273 4.88 11.55 8.59
CA GLU A 273 4.07 10.89 9.62
C GLU A 273 2.61 11.33 9.48
N ILE A 274 1.69 10.37 9.48
CA ILE A 274 0.26 10.63 9.32
C ILE A 274 -0.42 10.47 10.67
N SER A 275 -0.97 11.58 11.18
CA SER A 275 -1.84 11.56 12.34
C SER A 275 -3.27 11.19 11.94
N PRO A 276 -3.97 10.36 12.72
CA PRO A 276 -5.37 10.06 12.45
C PRO A 276 -6.21 11.34 12.55
N PRO A 277 -7.31 11.44 11.78
CA PRO A 277 -8.16 12.64 11.78
C PRO A 277 -8.87 12.87 13.13
N SER A 278 -8.93 11.85 13.98
CA SER A 278 -9.34 11.95 15.38
C SER A 278 -8.71 10.81 16.19
N GLU A 279 -8.63 10.95 17.51
CA GLU A 279 -8.15 9.88 18.41
C GLU A 279 -8.96 8.58 18.30
N LYS A 280 -10.22 8.66 17.86
CA LYS A 280 -11.12 7.50 17.66
C LYS A 280 -10.99 6.87 16.26
N ALA A 281 -10.25 7.50 15.36
CA ALA A 281 -10.06 7.06 13.99
C ALA A 281 -8.74 6.27 13.80
N GLY A 282 -8.18 5.72 14.88
CA GLY A 282 -6.99 4.87 14.81
C GLY A 282 -7.23 3.64 13.93
N ALA A 283 -6.16 3.13 13.33
CA ALA A 283 -6.18 1.85 12.64
C ALA A 283 -6.74 0.79 13.59
N LEU A 284 -7.83 0.12 13.21
CA LEU A 284 -8.35 -0.99 13.98
C LEU A 284 -7.27 -2.07 14.02
N THR A 285 -6.61 -2.22 15.15
CA THR A 285 -5.68 -3.33 15.39
C THR A 285 -6.52 -4.61 15.47
N LEU A 286 -6.61 -5.33 14.34
CA LEU A 286 -7.31 -6.61 14.21
C LEU A 286 -6.76 -7.74 15.13
N GLY A 287 -5.77 -7.45 15.98
CA GLY A 287 -5.09 -8.42 16.82
C GLY A 287 -4.95 -8.09 18.31
N SER A 288 -5.35 -6.92 18.81
CA SER A 288 -5.29 -6.64 20.26
C SER A 288 -6.61 -7.00 20.93
N ARG A 289 -7.04 -8.25 20.79
CA ARG A 289 -8.05 -8.82 21.67
C ARG A 289 -7.33 -9.15 22.98
N THR A 290 -7.10 -8.14 23.82
CA THR A 290 -6.87 -8.40 25.24
C THR A 290 -8.12 -9.10 25.75
N GLU A 291 -7.99 -10.39 26.06
CA GLU A 291 -8.90 -11.10 26.96
C GLU A 291 -8.91 -10.35 28.29
N SER A 292 -9.77 -9.34 28.37
CA SER A 292 -10.05 -8.59 29.58
C SER A 292 -11.46 -8.02 29.43
N ASP A 293 -12.39 -8.72 30.08
CA ASP A 293 -13.73 -8.27 30.47
C ASP A 293 -14.47 -7.31 29.54
N SER A 294 -15.33 -7.88 28.69
CA SER A 294 -16.60 -7.22 28.38
C SER A 294 -17.67 -8.28 28.09
N SER A 295 -18.35 -8.68 29.16
CA SER A 295 -19.69 -9.25 29.09
C SER A 295 -20.61 -8.28 28.35
N TRP A 296 -20.95 -8.59 27.10
CA TRP A 296 -22.05 -7.92 26.42
C TRP A 296 -23.36 -8.42 27.03
N ASN A 297 -23.81 -7.73 28.09
CA ASN A 297 -25.19 -7.79 28.56
C ASN A 297 -26.12 -7.24 27.47
N LEU A 298 -26.67 -8.15 26.67
CA LEU A 298 -27.84 -7.91 25.82
C LEU A 298 -29.07 -7.67 26.72
N GLN A 299 -29.29 -6.44 27.16
CA GLN A 299 -30.61 -6.02 27.60
C GLN A 299 -31.41 -5.44 26.43
N LYS A 300 -32.35 -6.27 25.97
CA LYS A 300 -33.53 -5.87 25.19
C LYS A 300 -34.23 -4.69 25.85
N LYS A 301 -34.42 -3.60 25.10
CA LYS A 301 -35.64 -2.77 25.18
C LYS A 301 -35.97 -2.25 23.79
N ALA A 302 -36.78 -3.05 23.09
CA ALA A 302 -37.61 -2.55 22.01
C ALA A 302 -38.77 -1.78 22.65
N LYS A 303 -38.91 -0.50 22.31
CA LYS A 303 -40.19 0.20 22.35
C LYS A 303 -40.43 0.73 20.95
N VAL A 304 -41.25 -0.02 20.22
CA VAL A 304 -41.81 0.37 18.92
C VAL A 304 -42.83 1.46 19.21
N ASP A 305 -42.62 2.64 18.63
CA ASP A 305 -43.69 3.62 18.47
C ASP A 305 -43.89 3.82 16.97
N SER A 306 -45.02 3.30 16.49
CA SER A 306 -45.40 3.23 15.09
C SER A 306 -46.43 4.30 14.80
N THR A 307 -46.00 5.52 14.48
CA THR A 307 -46.82 6.45 13.71
C THR A 307 -45.93 7.31 12.80
N HIS A 308 -46.32 7.38 11.53
CA HIS A 308 -45.85 8.24 10.42
C HIS A 308 -44.86 7.61 9.40
N PRO A 309 -45.26 7.48 8.12
CA PRO A 309 -44.36 7.12 7.03
C PRO A 309 -43.56 8.36 6.59
N ARG A 310 -42.23 8.31 6.66
CA ARG A 310 -41.37 9.37 6.08
C ARG A 310 -41.14 9.11 4.59
N ARG A 311 -41.88 9.85 3.76
CA ARG A 311 -41.45 10.21 2.40
C ARG A 311 -40.33 11.23 2.54
N TRP A 312 -39.20 11.01 1.85
CA TRP A 312 -38.18 12.04 1.67
C TRP A 312 -38.35 12.63 0.27
N PHE A 313 -38.71 13.92 0.24
CA PHE A 313 -38.53 14.79 -0.92
C PHE A 313 -37.47 15.81 -0.55
N PHE A 314 -36.50 16.03 -1.42
CA PHE A 314 -35.73 17.27 -1.43
C PHE A 314 -36.12 18.05 -2.69
N ARG A 315 -36.55 19.29 -2.49
CA ARG A 315 -36.75 20.30 -3.53
C ARG A 315 -35.53 21.22 -3.53
N SER A 316 -35.19 21.63 -4.75
CA SER A 316 -34.15 22.54 -5.26
C SER A 316 -33.64 23.62 -4.32
#